data_AF-A0A4Q6DTD7-F1
#
_entry.id   AF-A0A4Q6DTD7-F1
#
_cell.length_a   1.000
_cell.length_b   1.000
_cell.length_c   1.000
_cell.angle_alpha   90.00
_cell.angle_beta   90.00
_cell.angle_gamma   90.00
#
_symmetry.space_group_name_H-M   'P 1'
#
loop_
_entity.id
_entity.type
_entity.pdbx_description
1 polymer ?
#
loop_
_entity_poly.entity_id
_entity_poly.type
_entity_poly.pdbx_seq_one_letter_code
_entity_poly.pdbx_strand_id
1 'polypeptide(L)'
;MQSNASGVLSWVNAAAGSLSDVLGGTGITVTGTGATRTATLANTTITAASYGSATQVPTFTVDAQGRLTAAANTTISGVTPGGAAAGDLSGTYPNPVVAKIQGSAVSATAPVTGQFLKYGASSWAAGAINLTDLKSTVSGNLFPASACTADKTLVWNSGTDTFTCAAIGSLDASVITTGTIAAARLPASASYWSAATGGINYASGNVGIGTTAPTSPLSIIKSTGTPTFNDALLIDNPANSGPYTGSSILMNAIATKGVRLYTSITNAAVGAEATDFVIQNYSLGTWVDRFKISSVGNIGVGTTSPTTKLDVIGTLKITDGGEACTVAANGG
;
A
#
# COMPACT_ATOMS: atom_id res chain seq x y z
N MET A 1 -47.85 61.96 -102.97
CA MET A 1 -48.49 62.37 -104.25
C MET A 1 -48.96 63.80 -104.12
N GLN A 2 -48.74 64.62 -105.14
CA GLN A 2 -49.34 65.96 -105.23
C GLN A 2 -50.12 66.05 -106.55
N SER A 3 -51.23 66.78 -106.57
CA SER A 3 -52.01 67.07 -107.79
C SER A 3 -51.67 68.47 -108.29
N ASN A 4 -51.41 68.63 -109.58
CA ASN A 4 -51.34 69.97 -110.17
C ASN A 4 -52.75 70.58 -110.32
N ALA A 5 -52.81 71.87 -110.72
CA ALA A 5 -54.07 72.60 -110.89
C ALA A 5 -55.04 72.01 -111.94
N SER A 6 -54.62 70.96 -112.67
CA SER A 6 -55.41 70.24 -113.67
C SER A 6 -55.79 68.81 -113.21
N GLY A 7 -55.53 68.45 -111.95
CA GLY A 7 -55.95 67.17 -111.36
C GLY A 7 -55.07 65.96 -111.71
N VAL A 8 -53.92 66.15 -112.36
CA VAL A 8 -53.00 65.03 -112.67
C VAL A 8 -52.17 64.71 -111.43
N LEU A 9 -52.29 63.48 -110.93
CA LEU A 9 -51.54 62.97 -109.77
C LEU A 9 -50.12 62.55 -110.19
N SER A 10 -49.11 63.12 -109.54
CA SER A 10 -47.71 62.76 -109.72
C SER A 10 -47.13 62.15 -108.44
N TRP A 11 -46.34 61.08 -108.59
CA TRP A 11 -45.52 60.52 -107.53
C TRP A 11 -44.29 61.40 -107.35
N VAL A 12 -44.34 62.30 -106.37
CA VAL A 12 -43.12 62.95 -105.86
C VAL A 12 -42.33 61.93 -105.05
N ASN A 13 -41.05 61.73 -105.39
CA ASN A 13 -40.10 61.16 -104.43
C ASN A 13 -40.09 62.11 -103.23
N ALA A 14 -40.56 61.64 -102.07
CA ALA A 14 -40.40 62.42 -100.85
C ALA A 14 -38.91 62.72 -100.70
N ALA A 15 -38.54 64.01 -100.63
CA ALA A 15 -37.16 64.39 -100.33
C ALA A 15 -36.75 63.60 -99.08
N ALA A 16 -35.61 62.91 -99.12
CA ALA A 16 -35.11 62.17 -97.96
C ALA A 16 -35.20 63.10 -96.74
N GLY A 17 -35.97 62.72 -95.72
CA GLY A 17 -36.15 63.55 -94.54
C GLY A 17 -34.79 63.93 -93.98
N SER A 18 -34.54 65.21 -93.76
CA SER A 18 -33.30 65.65 -93.16
C SER A 18 -33.34 65.35 -91.65
N LEU A 19 -32.28 64.72 -91.14
CA LEU A 19 -31.99 64.79 -89.71
C LEU A 19 -31.58 66.23 -89.41
N SER A 20 -32.52 67.04 -88.92
CA SER A 20 -32.27 68.45 -88.63
C SER A 20 -31.34 68.61 -87.44
N ASP A 21 -31.48 67.77 -86.42
CA ASP A 21 -30.65 67.80 -85.21
C ASP A 21 -30.42 66.41 -84.62
N VAL A 22 -29.16 66.12 -84.31
CA VAL A 22 -28.71 65.05 -83.42
C VAL A 22 -27.72 65.72 -82.47
N LEU A 23 -28.17 65.97 -81.25
CA LEU A 23 -27.37 66.61 -80.21
C LEU A 23 -26.71 65.54 -79.37
N GLY A 24 -25.40 65.68 -79.14
CA GLY A 24 -24.70 64.82 -78.19
C GLY A 24 -25.10 65.18 -76.76
N GLY A 25 -25.57 64.20 -75.99
CA GLY A 25 -25.66 64.33 -74.53
C GLY A 25 -24.28 64.26 -73.88
N THR A 26 -24.20 64.46 -72.56
CA THR A 26 -22.96 64.34 -71.80
C THR A 26 -22.26 63.00 -72.08
N GLY A 27 -21.02 63.06 -72.54
CA GLY A 27 -20.23 61.87 -72.86
C GLY A 27 -20.42 61.28 -74.26
N ILE A 28 -21.23 61.91 -75.12
CA ILE A 28 -21.39 61.55 -76.54
C ILE A 28 -20.96 62.74 -77.40
N THR A 29 -19.98 62.52 -78.28
CA THR A 29 -19.58 63.50 -79.28
C THR A 29 -20.16 63.09 -80.63
N VAL A 30 -20.99 63.95 -81.23
CA VAL A 30 -21.58 63.71 -82.56
C VAL A 30 -20.86 64.56 -83.61
N THR A 31 -20.23 63.92 -84.59
CA THR A 31 -19.46 64.57 -85.66
C THR A 31 -20.02 64.21 -87.05
N GLY A 32 -19.63 64.97 -88.08
CA GLY A 32 -20.12 64.84 -89.46
C GLY A 32 -21.18 65.89 -89.85
N THR A 33 -21.48 66.01 -91.16
CA THR A 33 -22.50 66.92 -91.71
C THR A 33 -23.39 66.18 -92.73
N GLY A 34 -24.66 66.56 -92.84
CA GLY A 34 -25.61 65.93 -93.76
C GLY A 34 -26.25 64.64 -93.22
N ALA A 35 -26.55 63.69 -94.12
CA ALA A 35 -27.30 62.47 -93.80
C ALA A 35 -26.49 61.39 -93.02
N THR A 36 -25.17 61.57 -92.91
CA THR A 36 -24.29 60.65 -92.17
C THR A 36 -23.71 61.36 -90.95
N ARG A 37 -24.03 60.86 -89.76
CA ARG A 37 -23.48 61.34 -88.49
C ARG A 37 -22.82 60.19 -87.74
N THR A 38 -21.71 60.48 -87.08
CA THR A 38 -21.03 59.51 -86.23
C THR A 38 -21.18 59.95 -84.78
N ALA A 39 -21.80 59.10 -83.96
CA ALA A 39 -21.83 59.27 -82.51
C ALA A 39 -20.67 58.47 -81.91
N THR A 40 -19.81 59.15 -81.16
CA THR A 40 -18.67 58.54 -80.46
C THR A 40 -18.82 58.73 -78.96
N LEU A 41 -18.37 57.77 -78.17
CA LEU A 41 -18.26 57.95 -76.74
C LEU A 41 -17.02 58.82 -76.45
N ALA A 42 -17.19 59.84 -75.61
CA ALA A 42 -16.06 60.59 -75.08
C ALA A 42 -15.28 59.73 -74.07
N ASN A 43 -13.95 59.82 -74.07
CA ASN A 43 -13.10 59.19 -73.05
C ASN A 43 -13.48 59.69 -71.65
N THR A 44 -13.38 58.84 -70.63
CA THR A 44 -13.40 59.28 -69.24
C THR A 44 -12.04 59.86 -68.87
N THR A 45 -11.95 60.54 -67.73
CA THR A 45 -10.66 61.02 -67.18
C THR A 45 -9.84 59.90 -66.52
N ILE A 46 -10.38 58.67 -66.50
CA ILE A 46 -9.77 57.53 -65.83
C ILE A 46 -8.73 56.89 -66.72
N THR A 47 -7.53 56.71 -66.17
CA THR A 47 -6.46 55.96 -66.83
C THR A 47 -6.88 54.50 -67.03
N ALA A 48 -6.81 54.02 -68.26
CA ALA A 48 -7.04 52.62 -68.59
C ALA A 48 -5.97 51.74 -67.92
N ALA A 49 -6.40 50.93 -66.96
CA ALA A 49 -5.57 50.00 -66.20
C ALA A 49 -6.45 48.88 -65.62
N SER A 50 -5.82 47.84 -65.07
CA SER A 50 -6.52 46.85 -64.25
C SER A 50 -6.64 47.37 -62.81
N TYR A 51 -7.88 47.52 -62.34
CA TYR A 51 -8.18 47.85 -60.95
C TYR A 51 -8.64 46.58 -60.24
N GLY A 52 -8.10 46.34 -59.04
CA GLY A 52 -8.24 45.10 -58.30
C GLY A 52 -7.01 44.20 -58.38
N SER A 53 -6.84 43.37 -57.35
CA SER A 53 -5.81 42.32 -57.26
C SER A 53 -6.29 41.21 -56.31
N ALA A 54 -5.46 40.20 -56.05
CA ALA A 54 -5.74 39.21 -55.01
C ALA A 54 -5.87 39.81 -53.60
N THR A 55 -5.40 41.04 -53.38
CA THR A 55 -5.38 41.73 -52.08
C THR A 55 -6.11 43.07 -52.08
N GLN A 56 -6.72 43.48 -53.20
CA GLN A 56 -7.41 44.76 -53.31
C GLN A 56 -8.68 44.62 -54.14
N VAL A 57 -9.77 45.25 -53.69
CA VAL A 57 -11.02 45.36 -54.47
C VAL A 57 -11.03 46.66 -55.28
N PRO A 58 -11.48 46.63 -56.54
CA PRO A 58 -11.70 47.85 -57.30
C PRO A 58 -12.90 48.61 -56.72
N THR A 59 -12.76 49.94 -56.68
CA THR A 59 -13.82 50.88 -56.33
C THR A 59 -13.93 51.90 -57.45
N PHE A 60 -15.14 52.33 -57.77
CA PHE A 60 -15.39 53.31 -58.81
C PHE A 60 -16.54 54.24 -58.41
N THR A 61 -16.51 55.45 -58.96
CA THR A 61 -17.61 56.42 -58.86
C THR A 61 -18.13 56.71 -60.26
N VAL A 62 -19.43 56.89 -60.39
CA VAL A 62 -20.07 57.26 -61.64
C VAL A 62 -20.71 58.65 -61.55
N ASP A 63 -20.77 59.35 -62.67
CA ASP A 63 -21.58 60.56 -62.78
C ASP A 63 -23.08 60.23 -62.91
N ALA A 64 -23.92 61.27 -62.98
CA ALA A 64 -25.36 61.15 -63.14
C ALA A 64 -25.78 60.47 -64.45
N GLN A 65 -24.88 60.35 -65.43
CA GLN A 65 -25.10 59.68 -66.70
C GLN A 65 -24.51 58.25 -66.72
N GLY A 66 -23.94 57.78 -65.60
CA GLY A 66 -23.40 56.43 -65.46
C GLY A 66 -21.96 56.25 -65.96
N ARG A 67 -21.23 57.33 -66.29
CA ARG A 67 -19.83 57.25 -66.71
C ARG A 67 -18.90 57.25 -65.51
N LEU A 68 -17.81 56.50 -65.58
CA LEU A 68 -16.80 56.47 -64.51
C LEU A 68 -16.07 57.82 -64.38
N THR A 69 -16.05 58.37 -63.17
CA THR A 69 -15.37 59.63 -62.81
C THR A 69 -14.24 59.44 -61.80
N ALA A 70 -14.17 58.28 -61.14
CA ALA A 70 -13.03 57.83 -60.33
C ALA A 70 -12.89 56.30 -60.41
N ALA A 71 -11.66 55.79 -60.37
CA ALA A 71 -11.35 54.38 -60.18
C ALA A 71 -10.13 54.23 -59.25
N ALA A 72 -10.22 53.35 -58.27
CA ALA A 72 -9.16 53.13 -57.28
C ALA A 72 -9.21 51.71 -56.71
N ASN A 73 -8.10 51.27 -56.12
CA ASN A 73 -8.00 50.01 -55.39
C ASN A 73 -8.13 50.25 -53.89
N THR A 74 -9.01 49.51 -53.22
CA THR A 74 -9.10 49.48 -51.75
C THR A 74 -8.53 48.16 -51.24
N THR A 75 -7.60 48.20 -50.29
CA THR A 75 -7.01 47.00 -49.69
C THR A 75 -8.05 46.14 -48.99
N ILE A 76 -8.03 44.83 -49.27
CA ILE A 76 -8.79 43.84 -48.53
C ILE A 76 -8.14 43.72 -47.15
N SER A 77 -8.78 44.27 -46.12
CA SER A 77 -8.38 44.10 -44.73
C SER A 77 -9.23 43.00 -44.09
N GLY A 78 -8.60 41.97 -43.54
CA GLY A 78 -9.31 40.93 -42.79
C GLY A 78 -9.88 41.52 -41.50
N VAL A 79 -11.16 41.24 -41.23
CA VAL A 79 -11.74 41.51 -39.91
C VAL A 79 -11.32 40.40 -38.96
N THR A 80 -11.05 40.73 -37.69
CA THR A 80 -10.90 39.72 -36.65
C THR A 80 -12.16 38.84 -36.63
N PRO A 81 -12.04 37.51 -36.45
CA PRO A 81 -13.21 36.64 -36.32
C PRO A 81 -14.17 37.22 -35.30
N GLY A 82 -15.44 37.33 -35.68
CA GLY A 82 -16.52 37.86 -34.87
C GLY A 82 -17.74 36.96 -34.93
N GLY A 83 -18.68 37.17 -34.01
CA GLY A 83 -19.90 36.36 -33.91
C GLY A 83 -19.79 35.19 -32.93
N ALA A 84 -20.85 34.38 -32.89
CA ALA A 84 -20.97 33.25 -31.97
C ALA A 84 -20.01 32.11 -32.35
N ALA A 85 -19.34 31.55 -31.34
CA ALA A 85 -18.57 30.32 -31.51
C ALA A 85 -19.51 29.11 -31.63
N ALA A 86 -19.03 28.05 -32.28
CA ALA A 86 -19.80 26.83 -32.55
C ALA A 86 -18.95 25.57 -32.33
N GLY A 87 -19.59 24.40 -32.42
CA GLY A 87 -18.97 23.11 -32.19
C GLY A 87 -18.68 22.88 -30.71
N ASP A 88 -17.39 22.73 -30.38
CA ASP A 88 -16.89 22.50 -29.02
C ASP A 88 -16.60 23.79 -28.25
N LEU A 89 -16.61 24.92 -28.95
CA LEU A 89 -16.48 26.25 -28.37
C LEU A 89 -17.86 26.84 -28.08
N SER A 90 -17.92 27.73 -27.09
CA SER A 90 -19.08 28.57 -26.80
C SER A 90 -18.65 30.02 -26.57
N GLY A 91 -19.61 30.94 -26.45
CA GLY A 91 -19.35 32.36 -26.34
C GLY A 91 -19.16 33.01 -27.71
N THR A 92 -18.33 34.05 -27.78
CA THR A 92 -18.10 34.84 -29.00
C THR A 92 -16.62 35.01 -29.27
N TYR A 93 -16.26 35.11 -30.55
CA TYR A 93 -14.92 35.48 -30.95
C TYR A 93 -14.63 36.95 -30.59
N PRO A 94 -13.38 37.31 -30.26
CA PRO A 94 -12.16 36.50 -30.44
C PRO A 94 -11.80 35.57 -29.27
N ASN A 95 -12.50 35.64 -28.13
CA ASN A 95 -12.17 34.89 -26.90
C ASN A 95 -13.27 33.89 -26.51
N PRO A 96 -13.52 32.84 -27.30
CA PRO A 96 -14.47 31.80 -26.91
C PRO A 96 -13.91 30.94 -25.77
N VAL A 97 -14.78 30.14 -25.15
CA VAL A 97 -14.40 29.14 -24.15
C VAL A 97 -14.69 27.73 -24.65
N VAL A 98 -13.90 26.76 -24.21
CA VAL A 98 -14.14 25.34 -24.49
C VAL A 98 -15.31 24.88 -23.62
N ALA A 99 -16.47 24.64 -24.25
CA ALA A 99 -17.67 24.16 -23.58
C ALA A 99 -17.89 22.65 -23.75
N LYS A 100 -17.23 22.05 -24.74
CA LYS A 100 -17.30 20.61 -25.01
C LYS A 100 -15.94 20.09 -25.47
N ILE A 101 -15.75 18.79 -25.38
CA ILE A 101 -14.63 18.06 -25.98
C ILE A 101 -15.24 16.88 -26.74
N GLN A 102 -15.06 16.86 -28.07
CA GLN A 102 -15.66 15.87 -28.98
C GLN A 102 -17.19 15.82 -28.83
N GLY A 103 -17.84 16.99 -28.74
CA GLY A 103 -19.28 17.12 -28.55
C GLY A 103 -19.80 16.81 -27.13
N SER A 104 -18.95 16.29 -26.23
CA SER A 104 -19.32 16.02 -24.84
C SER A 104 -19.11 17.24 -23.96
N ALA A 105 -20.11 17.65 -23.20
CA ALA A 105 -20.04 18.86 -22.38
C ALA A 105 -18.88 18.82 -21.37
N VAL A 106 -18.20 19.95 -21.18
CA VAL A 106 -17.26 20.19 -20.09
C VAL A 106 -18.01 20.90 -18.98
N SER A 107 -17.89 20.41 -17.75
CA SER A 107 -18.52 21.00 -16.57
C SER A 107 -18.11 22.46 -16.40
N ALA A 108 -19.09 23.31 -16.11
CA ALA A 108 -18.87 24.73 -15.81
C ALA A 108 -18.24 24.95 -14.42
N THR A 109 -18.24 23.93 -13.56
CA THR A 109 -17.60 24.00 -12.24
C THR A 109 -16.08 23.94 -12.40
N ALA A 110 -15.39 24.98 -11.95
CA ALA A 110 -13.94 25.05 -12.00
C ALA A 110 -13.29 23.91 -11.16
N PRO A 111 -12.22 23.26 -11.66
CA PRO A 111 -11.45 22.32 -10.87
C PRO A 111 -10.85 22.98 -9.63
N VAL A 112 -10.75 22.23 -8.53
CA VAL A 112 -9.94 22.61 -7.36
C VAL A 112 -8.62 21.83 -7.36
N THR A 113 -7.67 22.26 -6.52
CA THR A 113 -6.36 21.59 -6.38
C THR A 113 -6.52 20.09 -6.12
N GLY A 114 -5.85 19.26 -6.92
CA GLY A 114 -5.90 17.80 -6.82
C GLY A 114 -7.00 17.13 -7.66
N GLN A 115 -7.84 17.90 -8.37
CA GLN A 115 -8.79 17.35 -9.33
C GLN A 115 -8.23 17.31 -10.75
N PHE A 116 -8.74 16.36 -11.52
CA PHE A 116 -8.42 16.13 -12.92
C PHE A 116 -9.69 16.15 -13.75
N LEU A 117 -9.57 16.50 -15.04
CA LEU A 117 -10.69 16.40 -15.95
C LEU A 117 -10.95 14.92 -16.28
N LYS A 118 -12.11 14.41 -15.86
CA LYS A 118 -12.49 13.02 -15.99
C LYS A 118 -13.76 12.91 -16.83
N TYR A 119 -13.74 12.04 -17.84
CA TYR A 119 -14.94 11.71 -18.60
C TYR A 119 -15.83 10.79 -17.77
N GLY A 120 -17.06 11.24 -17.49
CA GLY A 120 -18.12 10.42 -16.95
C GLY A 120 -18.86 9.65 -18.06
N ALA A 121 -20.16 9.42 -17.88
CA ALA A 121 -20.98 8.78 -18.92
C ALA A 121 -21.47 9.77 -20.00
N SER A 122 -21.52 11.07 -19.70
CA SER A 122 -22.14 12.08 -20.57
C SER A 122 -21.44 13.46 -20.61
N SER A 123 -20.44 13.66 -19.75
CA SER A 123 -19.73 14.94 -19.64
C SER A 123 -18.32 14.74 -19.06
N TRP A 124 -17.45 15.70 -19.35
CA TRP A 124 -16.15 15.88 -18.71
C TRP A 124 -16.33 16.74 -17.47
N ALA A 125 -15.99 16.22 -16.30
CA ALA A 125 -16.08 16.96 -15.05
C ALA A 125 -14.78 16.83 -14.26
N ALA A 126 -14.49 17.84 -13.44
CA ALA A 126 -13.38 17.77 -12.53
C ALA A 126 -13.68 16.75 -11.41
N GLY A 127 -12.74 15.85 -11.15
CA GLY A 127 -12.86 14.83 -10.10
C GLY A 127 -11.50 14.32 -9.65
N ALA A 128 -11.45 13.73 -8.46
CA ALA A 128 -10.25 13.02 -8.00
C ALA A 128 -10.08 11.70 -8.76
N ILE A 129 -8.85 11.21 -8.84
CA ILE A 129 -8.55 9.84 -9.26
C ILE A 129 -8.72 8.94 -8.04
N ASN A 130 -9.75 8.10 -8.06
CA ASN A 130 -10.04 7.13 -7.01
C ASN A 130 -9.36 5.79 -7.32
N LEU A 131 -9.22 4.92 -6.32
CA LEU A 131 -8.69 3.56 -6.52
C LEU A 131 -9.46 2.78 -7.59
N THR A 132 -10.77 3.05 -7.72
CA THR A 132 -11.64 2.44 -8.74
C THR A 132 -11.32 2.90 -10.16
N ASP A 133 -10.56 3.97 -10.34
CA ASP A 133 -10.16 4.51 -11.64
C ASP A 133 -8.90 3.85 -12.19
N LEU A 134 -8.15 3.16 -11.33
CA LEU A 134 -7.02 2.33 -11.73
C LEU A 134 -7.58 1.02 -12.29
N LYS A 135 -7.53 0.91 -13.62
CA LYS A 135 -8.03 -0.25 -14.36
C LYS A 135 -6.89 -1.10 -14.92
N SER A 136 -7.05 -2.41 -14.89
CA SER A 136 -6.32 -3.34 -15.73
C SER A 136 -7.11 -3.59 -17.02
N THR A 137 -6.39 -3.70 -18.13
CA THR A 137 -6.96 -4.12 -19.43
C THR A 137 -7.36 -5.59 -19.44
N VAL A 138 -6.91 -6.38 -18.46
CA VAL A 138 -7.20 -7.82 -18.35
C VAL A 138 -8.47 -8.07 -17.53
N SER A 139 -8.63 -7.40 -16.40
CA SER A 139 -9.61 -7.76 -15.35
C SER A 139 -10.57 -6.63 -14.96
N GLY A 140 -10.44 -5.44 -15.54
CA GLY A 140 -11.24 -4.29 -15.16
C GLY A 140 -10.61 -3.54 -13.98
N ASN A 141 -11.09 -3.70 -12.74
CA ASN A 141 -10.52 -2.96 -11.60
C ASN A 141 -9.19 -3.57 -11.14
N LEU A 142 -8.16 -2.74 -11.01
CA LEU A 142 -6.84 -3.19 -10.56
C LEU A 142 -6.79 -3.51 -9.06
N PHE A 143 -7.63 -2.85 -8.26
CA PHE A 143 -7.72 -2.99 -6.80
C PHE A 143 -9.06 -3.60 -6.36
N PRO A 144 -9.10 -4.29 -5.20
CA PRO A 144 -10.35 -4.81 -4.65
C PRO A 144 -11.26 -3.66 -4.22
N ALA A 145 -12.58 -3.85 -4.37
CA ALA A 145 -13.58 -2.84 -4.01
C ALA A 145 -13.66 -2.59 -2.49
N SER A 146 -13.26 -3.56 -1.67
CA SER A 146 -13.18 -3.46 -0.21
C SER A 146 -11.72 -3.44 0.26
N ALA A 147 -11.46 -2.67 1.31
CA ALA A 147 -10.18 -2.67 1.99
C ALA A 147 -9.89 -4.05 2.61
N CYS A 148 -8.61 -4.44 2.65
CA CYS A 148 -8.20 -5.65 3.33
C CYS A 148 -8.49 -5.54 4.84
N THR A 149 -8.96 -6.63 5.44
CA THR A 149 -9.12 -6.75 6.88
C THR A 149 -7.75 -6.75 7.57
N ALA A 150 -7.72 -6.49 8.88
CA ALA A 150 -6.47 -6.34 9.64
C ALA A 150 -5.54 -7.58 9.62
N ASP A 151 -6.05 -8.74 9.24
CA ASP A 151 -5.34 -10.02 9.08
C ASP A 151 -4.90 -10.30 7.62
N LYS A 152 -5.04 -9.34 6.71
CA LYS A 152 -4.76 -9.49 5.27
C LYS A 152 -3.81 -8.43 4.75
N THR A 153 -3.11 -8.74 3.66
CA THR A 153 -2.25 -7.83 2.89
C THR A 153 -2.61 -7.86 1.41
N LEU A 154 -2.23 -6.82 0.67
CA LEU A 154 -2.37 -6.79 -0.78
C LEU A 154 -1.28 -7.65 -1.43
N VAL A 155 -1.70 -8.57 -2.31
CA VAL A 155 -0.82 -9.38 -3.14
C VAL A 155 -1.20 -9.15 -4.60
N TRP A 156 -0.20 -8.87 -5.43
CA TRP A 156 -0.38 -8.78 -6.88
C TRP A 156 -0.44 -10.19 -7.49
N ASN A 157 -1.50 -10.44 -8.25
CA ASN A 157 -1.65 -11.63 -9.09
C ASN A 157 -1.33 -11.24 -10.53
N SER A 158 -0.20 -11.71 -11.05
CA SER A 158 0.25 -11.42 -12.41
C SER A 158 -0.62 -12.06 -13.49
N GLY A 159 -1.32 -13.16 -13.18
CA GLY A 159 -2.18 -13.86 -14.16
C GLY A 159 -3.49 -13.13 -14.43
N THR A 160 -4.05 -12.45 -13.42
CA THR A 160 -5.24 -11.61 -13.58
C THR A 160 -4.91 -10.12 -13.65
N ASP A 161 -3.65 -9.76 -13.45
CA ASP A 161 -3.18 -8.38 -13.31
C ASP A 161 -4.04 -7.57 -12.32
N THR A 162 -4.18 -8.11 -11.10
CA THR A 162 -4.97 -7.49 -10.02
C THR A 162 -4.25 -7.56 -8.70
N PHE A 163 -4.51 -6.60 -7.81
CA PHE A 163 -4.24 -6.74 -6.39
C PHE A 163 -5.42 -7.44 -5.71
N THR A 164 -5.12 -8.39 -4.82
CA THR A 164 -6.13 -9.10 -4.02
C THR A 164 -5.72 -9.12 -2.55
N CYS A 165 -6.69 -9.19 -1.64
CA CYS A 165 -6.40 -9.34 -0.22
C CYS A 165 -6.11 -10.80 0.10
N ALA A 166 -4.85 -11.13 0.33
CA ALA A 166 -4.43 -12.43 0.83
C ALA A 166 -4.29 -12.38 2.35
N ALA A 167 -4.58 -13.49 3.03
CA ALA A 167 -4.24 -13.62 4.45
C ALA A 167 -2.73 -13.37 4.63
N ILE A 168 -2.39 -12.60 5.66
CA ILE A 168 -1.05 -12.67 6.24
C ILE A 168 -1.03 -14.07 6.86
N GLY A 169 -0.60 -15.08 6.09
CA GLY A 169 -0.62 -16.48 6.51
C GLY A 169 0.19 -16.70 7.78
N SER A 170 0.29 -17.96 8.22
CA SER A 170 1.24 -18.32 9.28
C SER A 170 2.61 -17.77 8.91
N LEU A 171 3.04 -16.73 9.62
CA LEU A 171 4.33 -16.10 9.42
C LEU A 171 5.36 -17.21 9.56
N ASP A 172 6.08 -17.51 8.48
CA ASP A 172 7.12 -18.53 8.51
C ASP A 172 8.22 -18.05 9.46
N ALA A 173 8.28 -18.66 10.64
CA ALA A 173 9.20 -18.28 11.70
C ALA A 173 10.67 -18.39 11.26
N SER A 174 10.97 -19.20 10.24
CA SER A 174 12.32 -19.30 9.67
C SER A 174 12.74 -18.06 8.88
N VAL A 175 11.77 -17.23 8.46
CA VAL A 175 11.98 -16.03 7.64
C VAL A 175 11.99 -14.76 8.51
N ILE A 176 11.44 -14.81 9.73
CA ILE A 176 11.54 -13.72 10.72
C ILE A 176 12.87 -13.83 11.46
N THR A 177 13.94 -13.33 10.84
CA THR A 177 15.30 -13.35 11.39
C THR A 177 15.53 -12.31 12.50
N THR A 178 14.70 -11.27 12.59
CA THR A 178 14.71 -10.24 13.65
C THR A 178 13.30 -9.66 13.88
N GLY A 179 12.99 -9.20 15.11
CA GLY A 179 11.73 -8.53 15.46
C GLY A 179 11.08 -9.06 16.74
N THR A 180 10.12 -8.30 17.30
CA THR A 180 9.31 -8.71 18.46
C THR A 180 7.87 -8.93 18.00
N ILE A 181 7.36 -10.15 18.14
CA ILE A 181 5.92 -10.42 17.98
C ILE A 181 5.27 -10.16 19.35
N ALA A 182 4.30 -9.26 19.42
CA ALA A 182 3.57 -9.00 20.66
C ALA A 182 2.95 -10.30 21.18
N ALA A 183 3.09 -10.61 22.47
CA ALA A 183 2.59 -11.86 23.05
C ALA A 183 1.10 -12.09 22.79
N ALA A 184 0.29 -11.03 22.72
CA ALA A 184 -1.12 -11.08 22.37
C ALA A 184 -1.41 -11.63 20.95
N ARG A 185 -0.40 -11.71 20.09
CA ARG A 185 -0.49 -12.24 18.72
C ARG A 185 -0.07 -13.69 18.61
N LEU A 186 0.52 -14.27 19.66
CA LEU A 186 0.87 -15.68 19.71
C LEU A 186 -0.36 -16.50 20.18
N PRO A 187 -0.66 -17.65 19.55
CA PRO A 187 -1.69 -18.55 20.06
C PRO A 187 -1.29 -19.09 21.45
N ALA A 188 -2.26 -19.51 22.26
CA ALA A 188 -2.00 -20.04 23.60
C ALA A 188 -1.00 -21.22 23.61
N SER A 189 -0.93 -21.99 22.50
CA SER A 189 0.03 -23.07 22.30
C SER A 189 1.48 -22.62 22.08
N ALA A 190 1.70 -21.35 21.73
CA ALA A 190 3.04 -20.78 21.52
C ALA A 190 3.62 -20.12 22.79
N SER A 191 2.83 -19.96 23.86
CA SER A 191 3.28 -19.47 25.16
C SER A 191 3.37 -20.60 26.18
N TYR A 192 4.47 -21.35 26.18
CA TYR A 192 4.77 -22.33 27.23
C TYR A 192 4.95 -21.69 28.63
N TRP A 193 5.08 -20.36 28.67
CA TRP A 193 5.25 -19.53 29.87
C TRP A 193 4.01 -18.66 30.15
N SER A 194 2.81 -19.24 30.03
CA SER A 194 1.59 -18.50 30.35
C SER A 194 1.44 -18.34 31.87
N ALA A 195 1.21 -17.10 32.31
CA ALA A 195 0.98 -16.79 33.72
C ALA A 195 -0.36 -17.39 34.16
N ALA A 196 -0.31 -18.60 34.73
CA ALA A 196 -1.46 -19.31 35.25
C ALA A 196 -1.14 -19.89 36.64
N THR A 197 -2.14 -19.91 37.51
CA THR A 197 -2.06 -20.59 38.82
C THR A 197 -1.82 -22.09 38.60
N GLY A 198 -0.74 -22.62 39.14
CA GLY A 198 -0.29 -24.00 38.91
C GLY A 198 0.69 -24.19 37.74
N GLY A 199 0.95 -23.15 36.93
CA GLY A 199 1.90 -23.16 35.82
C GLY A 199 3.28 -22.57 36.15
N ILE A 200 4.06 -22.29 35.10
CA ILE A 200 5.37 -21.62 35.19
C ILE A 200 5.17 -20.11 34.97
N ASN A 201 5.62 -19.31 35.93
CA ASN A 201 5.45 -17.86 35.98
C ASN A 201 6.82 -17.17 35.99
N TYR A 202 6.94 -16.02 35.32
CA TYR A 202 8.13 -15.17 35.40
C TYR A 202 7.75 -13.80 35.97
N ALA A 203 8.34 -13.43 37.10
CA ALA A 203 8.10 -12.15 37.74
C ALA A 203 9.38 -11.62 38.37
N SER A 204 9.67 -10.33 38.16
CA SER A 204 10.81 -9.63 38.78
C SER A 204 12.18 -10.31 38.60
N GLY A 205 12.40 -11.00 37.47
CA GLY A 205 13.67 -11.72 37.23
C GLY A 205 13.66 -13.20 37.63
N ASN A 206 12.61 -13.66 38.31
CA ASN A 206 12.54 -14.97 38.95
C ASN A 206 11.53 -15.90 38.26
N VAL A 207 11.76 -17.21 38.39
CA VAL A 207 10.84 -18.26 37.92
C VAL A 207 10.04 -18.82 39.10
N GLY A 208 8.72 -18.77 39.01
CA GLY A 208 7.78 -19.42 39.91
C GLY A 208 7.15 -20.65 39.27
N ILE A 209 7.16 -21.80 39.94
CA ILE A 209 6.38 -22.98 39.54
C ILE A 209 5.30 -23.18 40.60
N GLY A 210 4.04 -23.07 40.19
CA GLY A 210 2.89 -23.15 41.10
C GLY A 210 2.64 -21.90 41.96
N THR A 211 3.41 -20.82 41.76
CA THR A 211 3.21 -19.50 42.37
C THR A 211 3.36 -18.39 41.35
N THR A 212 2.55 -17.34 41.47
CA THR A 212 2.65 -16.09 40.69
C THR A 212 3.55 -15.04 41.36
N ALA A 213 3.98 -15.26 42.60
CA ALA A 213 4.81 -14.34 43.39
C ALA A 213 6.10 -15.03 43.88
N PRO A 214 7.07 -15.33 42.99
CA PRO A 214 8.34 -15.92 43.38
C PRO A 214 9.18 -14.96 44.23
N THR A 215 9.60 -15.40 45.43
CA THR A 215 10.42 -14.62 46.37
C THR A 215 11.92 -14.88 46.23
N SER A 216 12.30 -15.85 45.40
CA SER A 216 13.68 -16.23 45.07
C SER A 216 13.81 -16.52 43.57
N PRO A 217 15.03 -16.53 42.98
CA PRO A 217 15.25 -16.83 41.56
C PRO A 217 14.51 -18.06 41.02
N LEU A 218 14.33 -19.08 41.87
CA LEU A 218 13.43 -20.21 41.62
C LEU A 218 12.57 -20.44 42.87
N SER A 219 11.24 -20.31 42.73
CA SER A 219 10.26 -20.62 43.77
C SER A 219 9.36 -21.74 43.29
N ILE A 220 9.41 -22.90 43.96
CA ILE A 220 8.58 -24.06 43.62
C ILE A 220 7.61 -24.29 44.77
N ILE A 221 6.33 -24.07 44.52
CA ILE A 221 5.27 -24.18 45.54
C ILE A 221 4.17 -25.07 44.99
N LYS A 222 3.84 -26.12 45.74
CA LYS A 222 2.69 -26.97 45.46
C LYS A 222 1.63 -26.75 46.54
N SER A 223 0.44 -26.32 46.14
CA SER A 223 -0.69 -26.07 47.05
C SER A 223 -1.80 -27.07 46.78
N THR A 224 -1.88 -28.14 47.57
CA THR A 224 -3.05 -29.06 47.60
C THR A 224 -3.33 -29.56 49.02
N GLY A 225 -4.60 -29.61 49.39
CA GLY A 225 -5.10 -29.80 50.76
C GLY A 225 -5.42 -31.23 51.22
N THR A 226 -4.60 -32.23 50.92
CA THR A 226 -4.73 -33.57 51.55
C THR A 226 -3.38 -34.33 51.64
N PRO A 227 -3.18 -35.21 52.65
CA PRO A 227 -1.86 -35.61 53.16
C PRO A 227 -1.34 -36.94 52.58
N THR A 228 -1.07 -37.00 51.28
CA THR A 228 -0.27 -38.07 50.69
C THR A 228 0.90 -37.42 49.94
N PHE A 229 2.14 -37.80 50.29
CA PHE A 229 3.43 -37.26 49.79
C PHE A 229 3.31 -36.06 48.84
N ASN A 230 3.40 -34.85 49.41
CA ASN A 230 3.18 -33.59 48.69
C ASN A 230 4.51 -32.95 48.29
N ASP A 231 5.25 -33.63 47.41
CA ASP A 231 6.53 -33.14 46.95
C ASP A 231 6.32 -31.95 46.00
N ALA A 232 6.82 -30.78 46.40
CA ALA A 232 6.86 -29.61 45.54
C ALA A 232 7.88 -29.80 44.39
N LEU A 233 8.92 -30.62 44.62
CA LEU A 233 9.96 -30.95 43.66
C LEU A 233 10.23 -32.46 43.70
N LEU A 234 9.87 -33.14 42.61
CA LEU A 234 10.28 -34.53 42.37
C LEU A 234 11.58 -34.51 41.54
N ILE A 235 12.63 -35.13 42.06
CA ILE A 235 13.88 -35.36 41.33
C ILE A 235 14.03 -36.86 41.20
N ASP A 236 13.79 -37.38 40.01
CA ASP A 236 13.86 -38.80 39.70
C ASP A 236 14.90 -39.05 38.61
N ASN A 237 15.58 -40.19 38.69
CA ASN A 237 16.48 -40.69 37.67
C ASN A 237 16.05 -42.13 37.35
N PRO A 238 15.17 -42.33 36.36
CA PRO A 238 14.52 -43.61 36.10
C PRO A 238 15.45 -44.66 35.46
N ALA A 239 16.69 -44.32 35.16
CA ALA A 239 17.67 -45.27 34.66
C ALA A 239 17.98 -46.30 35.77
N ASN A 240 17.89 -47.60 35.47
CA ASN A 240 18.02 -48.70 36.45
C ASN A 240 19.30 -49.54 36.26
N SER A 241 20.37 -48.99 35.67
CA SER A 241 21.55 -49.78 35.31
C SER A 241 22.85 -49.20 35.86
N GLY A 242 23.22 -49.63 37.09
CA GLY A 242 24.56 -49.46 37.66
C GLY A 242 24.58 -49.23 39.18
N PRO A 243 25.69 -49.55 39.88
CA PRO A 243 25.92 -49.06 41.24
C PRO A 243 25.95 -47.52 41.22
N TYR A 244 25.37 -46.89 42.25
CA TYR A 244 25.22 -45.42 42.36
C TYR A 244 24.19 -44.78 41.41
N THR A 245 23.23 -45.55 40.90
CA THR A 245 22.13 -44.98 40.14
C THR A 245 21.08 -44.42 41.08
N GLY A 246 20.75 -43.15 40.90
CA GLY A 246 19.73 -42.43 41.67
C GLY A 246 19.75 -40.95 41.34
N SER A 247 18.92 -40.18 42.04
CA SER A 247 18.77 -38.74 41.82
C SER A 247 19.62 -37.94 42.80
N SER A 248 20.07 -36.74 42.39
CA SER A 248 20.89 -35.89 43.25
C SER A 248 20.59 -34.41 43.08
N ILE A 249 20.74 -33.67 44.18
CA ILE A 249 20.91 -32.22 44.17
C ILE A 249 22.39 -31.95 44.40
N LEU A 250 23.05 -31.38 43.39
CA LEU A 250 24.45 -31.00 43.45
C LEU A 250 24.59 -29.50 43.71
N MET A 251 25.19 -29.14 44.84
CA MET A 251 25.67 -27.80 45.12
C MET A 251 27.13 -27.72 44.68
N ASN A 252 27.36 -27.18 43.49
CA ASN A 252 28.68 -27.11 42.87
C ASN A 252 29.46 -25.89 43.37
N ALA A 253 30.73 -26.07 43.74
CA ALA A 253 31.67 -24.99 44.01
C ALA A 253 32.53 -24.68 42.77
N ILE A 254 33.05 -25.69 42.07
CA ILE A 254 33.86 -25.54 40.84
C ILE A 254 33.68 -26.77 39.94
N ALA A 255 33.24 -26.59 38.69
CA ALA A 255 33.26 -27.64 37.64
C ALA A 255 32.83 -29.05 38.13
N THR A 256 31.57 -29.15 38.59
CA THR A 256 30.91 -30.31 39.21
C THR A 256 31.49 -30.81 40.53
N LYS A 257 32.44 -30.11 41.13
CA LYS A 257 33.02 -30.42 42.45
C LYS A 257 32.32 -29.59 43.52
N GLY A 258 31.75 -30.25 44.51
CA GLY A 258 31.06 -29.56 45.60
C GLY A 258 30.50 -30.54 46.62
N VAL A 259 29.29 -30.29 47.07
CA VAL A 259 28.53 -31.17 47.98
C VAL A 259 27.26 -31.60 47.27
N ARG A 260 26.93 -32.88 47.34
CA ARG A 260 25.64 -33.37 46.82
C ARG A 260 24.87 -34.13 47.87
N LEU A 261 23.56 -33.96 47.82
CA LEU A 261 22.58 -34.84 48.45
C LEU A 261 22.12 -35.79 47.36
N TYR A 262 22.27 -37.09 47.56
CA TYR A 262 21.85 -38.05 46.55
C TYR A 262 21.21 -39.29 47.17
N THR A 263 20.30 -39.88 46.41
CA THR A 263 19.76 -41.20 46.69
C THR A 263 20.55 -42.23 45.91
N SER A 264 20.89 -43.35 46.54
CA SER A 264 21.57 -44.47 45.86
C SER A 264 20.69 -45.69 45.90
N ILE A 265 20.43 -46.29 44.74
CA ILE A 265 19.90 -47.66 44.69
C ILE A 265 21.04 -48.60 45.07
N THR A 266 20.92 -49.32 46.18
CA THR A 266 21.94 -50.30 46.61
C THR A 266 21.73 -51.68 45.99
N ASN A 267 20.55 -51.94 45.44
CA ASN A 267 20.22 -53.18 44.76
C ASN A 267 19.29 -52.90 43.59
N ALA A 268 19.82 -52.95 42.36
CA ALA A 268 19.06 -52.64 41.14
C ALA A 268 18.11 -53.78 40.71
N ALA A 269 17.92 -54.81 41.53
CA ALA A 269 16.94 -55.86 41.25
C ALA A 269 15.51 -55.30 41.32
N VAL A 270 14.69 -55.61 40.31
CA VAL A 270 13.28 -55.21 40.24
C VAL A 270 12.56 -55.67 41.50
N GLY A 271 12.04 -54.72 42.30
CA GLY A 271 11.33 -54.99 43.55
C GLY A 271 12.19 -55.00 44.82
N ALA A 272 13.49 -54.73 44.74
CA ALA A 272 14.37 -54.54 45.89
C ALA A 272 14.59 -53.05 46.17
N GLU A 273 13.58 -52.37 46.72
CA GLU A 273 13.58 -50.91 46.96
C GLU A 273 14.43 -50.51 48.19
N ALA A 274 15.69 -50.93 48.18
CA ALA A 274 16.69 -50.50 49.13
C ALA A 274 17.35 -49.22 48.60
N THR A 275 16.89 -48.07 49.10
CA THR A 275 17.49 -46.75 48.80
C THR A 275 18.28 -46.23 49.99
N ASP A 276 19.50 -45.77 49.72
CA ASP A 276 20.29 -45.02 50.69
C ASP A 276 20.08 -43.53 50.47
N PHE A 277 20.10 -42.74 51.55
CA PHE A 277 20.29 -41.30 51.48
C PHE A 277 21.74 -40.96 51.84
N VAL A 278 22.43 -40.20 51.00
CA VAL A 278 23.86 -39.95 51.20
C VAL A 278 24.22 -38.49 50.92
N ILE A 279 25.05 -37.93 51.78
CA ILE A 279 25.73 -36.65 51.58
C ILE A 279 27.19 -36.93 51.24
N GLN A 280 27.61 -36.47 50.08
CA GLN A 280 28.99 -36.56 49.63
C GLN A 280 29.60 -35.19 49.43
N ASN A 281 30.92 -35.11 49.61
CA ASN A 281 31.71 -34.01 49.07
C ASN A 281 32.76 -34.52 48.09
N TYR A 282 33.18 -33.65 47.18
CA TYR A 282 34.31 -33.92 46.32
C TYR A 282 35.62 -33.65 47.06
N SER A 283 36.49 -34.65 47.15
CA SER A 283 37.75 -34.59 47.89
C SER A 283 38.80 -35.44 47.18
N LEU A 284 40.00 -34.88 46.99
CA LEU A 284 41.16 -35.60 46.42
C LEU A 284 40.87 -36.31 45.08
N GLY A 285 40.06 -35.69 44.22
CA GLY A 285 39.77 -36.24 42.90
C GLY A 285 38.56 -37.18 42.83
N THR A 286 37.92 -37.49 43.96
CA THR A 286 36.78 -38.42 44.02
C THR A 286 35.65 -37.90 44.91
N TRP A 287 34.47 -38.50 44.78
CA TRP A 287 33.36 -38.30 45.70
C TRP A 287 33.52 -39.20 46.92
N VAL A 288 33.32 -38.64 48.10
CA VAL A 288 33.48 -39.34 49.38
C VAL A 288 32.20 -39.23 50.20
N ASP A 289 31.67 -40.37 50.65
CA ASP A 289 30.54 -40.43 51.58
C ASP A 289 30.95 -39.81 52.92
N ARG A 290 30.24 -38.76 53.33
CA ARG A 290 30.45 -38.12 54.63
C ARG A 290 29.37 -38.51 55.62
N PHE A 291 28.15 -38.64 55.13
CA PHE A 291 27.00 -39.06 55.89
C PHE A 291 26.13 -39.96 55.03
N LYS A 292 25.66 -41.06 55.60
CA LYS A 292 24.85 -42.06 54.91
C LYS A 292 23.76 -42.57 55.83
N ILE A 293 22.54 -42.66 55.33
CA ILE A 293 21.47 -43.49 55.90
C ILE A 293 21.31 -44.63 54.93
N SER A 294 21.64 -45.85 55.37
CA SER A 294 21.44 -47.01 54.53
C SER A 294 19.96 -47.36 54.42
N SER A 295 19.62 -48.13 53.39
CA SER A 295 18.30 -48.72 53.15
C SER A 295 17.76 -49.56 54.31
N VAL A 296 18.63 -50.07 55.19
CA VAL A 296 18.25 -50.79 56.42
C VAL A 296 18.15 -49.88 57.66
N GLY A 297 18.32 -48.57 57.47
CA GLY A 297 18.18 -47.54 58.50
C GLY A 297 19.41 -47.35 59.40
N ASN A 298 20.60 -47.78 58.97
CA ASN A 298 21.84 -47.52 59.71
C ASN A 298 22.45 -46.19 59.29
N ILE A 299 22.96 -45.42 60.24
CA ILE A 299 23.64 -44.14 59.99
C ILE A 299 25.14 -44.36 59.96
N GLY A 300 25.77 -44.01 58.84
CA GLY A 300 27.22 -44.00 58.67
C GLY A 300 27.77 -42.58 58.66
N VAL A 301 28.83 -42.32 59.43
CA VAL A 301 29.64 -41.08 59.34
C VAL A 301 31.05 -41.46 58.94
N GLY A 302 31.46 -41.02 57.75
CA GLY A 302 32.76 -41.38 57.15
C GLY A 302 32.89 -42.84 56.69
N THR A 303 31.81 -43.63 56.74
CA THR A 303 31.75 -45.01 56.25
C THR A 303 30.70 -45.17 55.15
N THR A 304 31.00 -46.00 54.16
CA THR A 304 30.10 -46.34 53.03
C THR A 304 29.21 -47.55 53.34
N SER A 305 29.51 -48.31 54.40
CA SER A 305 28.86 -49.58 54.73
C SER A 305 28.63 -49.69 56.24
N PRO A 306 27.72 -48.89 56.83
CA PRO A 306 27.47 -48.92 58.26
C PRO A 306 26.86 -50.26 58.71
N THR A 307 27.53 -50.95 59.63
CA THR A 307 27.14 -52.30 60.10
C THR A 307 26.28 -52.30 61.36
N THR A 308 26.26 -51.18 62.08
CA THR A 308 25.45 -50.96 63.28
C THR A 308 24.59 -49.71 63.12
N LYS A 309 23.71 -49.42 64.09
CA LYS A 309 22.75 -48.30 63.98
C LYS A 309 23.42 -46.93 63.80
N LEU A 310 24.58 -46.73 64.42
CA LEU A 310 25.44 -45.58 64.22
C LEU A 310 26.88 -46.08 64.12
N ASP A 311 27.45 -46.01 62.92
CA ASP A 311 28.79 -46.46 62.59
C ASP A 311 29.63 -45.23 62.20
N VAL A 312 30.62 -44.88 63.03
CA VAL A 312 31.44 -43.67 62.87
C VAL A 312 32.89 -44.06 62.70
N ILE A 313 33.46 -43.74 61.53
CA ILE A 313 34.90 -43.80 61.34
C ILE A 313 35.51 -42.47 61.79
N GLY A 314 35.98 -42.45 63.04
CA GLY A 314 36.60 -41.29 63.65
C GLY A 314 36.25 -41.14 65.13
N THR A 315 36.55 -39.98 65.70
CA THR A 315 36.21 -39.66 67.08
C THR A 315 34.80 -39.09 67.16
N LEU A 316 33.95 -39.69 68.00
CA LEU A 316 32.68 -39.11 68.41
C LEU A 316 32.89 -38.34 69.70
N LYS A 317 32.58 -37.03 69.70
CA LYS A 317 32.58 -36.21 70.90
C LYS A 317 31.13 -36.02 71.37
N ILE A 318 30.81 -36.52 72.55
CA ILE A 318 29.53 -36.33 73.24
C ILE A 318 29.79 -35.48 74.48
N THR A 319 29.03 -34.41 74.68
CA THR A 319 29.46 -33.29 75.54
C THR A 319 28.70 -33.15 76.86
N ASP A 320 27.64 -33.92 77.08
CA ASP A 320 26.80 -33.86 78.29
C ASP A 320 27.12 -34.94 79.34
N GLY A 321 28.04 -35.86 79.04
CA GLY A 321 28.69 -36.74 80.03
C GLY A 321 27.76 -37.74 80.74
N GLY A 322 26.50 -37.87 80.31
CA GLY A 322 25.49 -38.76 80.89
C GLY A 322 25.46 -40.16 80.26
N GLU A 323 26.44 -40.49 79.44
CA GLU A 323 26.21 -41.50 78.41
C GLU A 323 26.45 -42.89 78.97
N ALA A 324 25.36 -43.58 79.29
CA ALA A 324 25.39 -45.00 79.54
C ALA A 324 25.69 -45.73 78.23
N CYS A 325 26.97 -45.89 77.89
CA CYS A 325 27.40 -46.86 76.90
C CYS A 325 27.24 -48.27 77.51
N THR A 326 25.99 -48.73 77.64
CA THR A 326 25.74 -50.15 77.92
C THR A 326 26.01 -50.88 76.61
N VAL A 327 27.23 -51.37 76.44
CA VAL A 327 27.50 -52.40 75.44
C VAL A 327 26.52 -53.54 75.71
N ALA A 328 25.52 -53.72 74.83
CA ALA A 328 24.82 -54.98 74.76
C ALA A 328 25.89 -56.02 74.40
N ALA A 329 26.24 -56.87 75.37
CA ALA A 329 27.28 -57.88 75.23
C ALA A 329 27.16 -58.62 73.90
N ASN A 330 28.25 -58.67 73.12
CA ASN A 330 28.66 -59.71 72.15
C ASN A 330 30.02 -59.28 71.56
N GLY A 331 31.14 -60.01 71.62
CA GLY A 331 31.50 -61.37 72.08
C GLY A 331 33.03 -61.41 72.34
N GLY A 332 33.69 -62.51 72.68
CA GLY A 332 33.41 -63.85 72.18
C GLY A 332 33.85 -63.96 70.74
#